data_AF-D8UKZ8-F1
#
_entry.id   AF-D8UKZ8-F1
#
_cell.length_a   1.000
_cell.length_b   1.000
_cell.length_c   1.000
_cell.angle_alpha   90.00
_cell.angle_beta   90.00
_cell.angle_gamma   90.00
#
_symmetry.space_group_name_H-M   'P 1'
#
loop_
_entity.id
_entity.type
_entity.pdbx_description
1 polymer ?
#
loop_
_entity_poly.entity_id
_entity_poly.type
_entity_poly.pdbx_seq_one_letter_code
_entity_poly.pdbx_strand_id
1 'polypeptide(L)'
;MFAHGRHGKWTLGQQMQIAVHCPDADRRVLVDSTVVRINPIQDVAILEVQRKLVPPVLDCGVSAGDKYYVHGQSTQAQADATSISHGMVAATELDAHSHIRGDIVAGAGDSGGGCFSVDTGKLVAMVVGSDTRTNKAILVPSAVICSILSDLSATLGAAGAAT
;
A
#
# COMPACT_ATOMS: atom_id res chain seq x y z
N MET A 1 11.95 5.32 8.66
CA MET A 1 10.90 6.34 8.91
C MET A 1 9.66 5.89 8.15
N PHE A 2 8.51 5.74 8.83
CA PHE A 2 7.24 5.45 8.16
C PHE A 2 6.81 6.68 7.36
N ALA A 3 6.31 6.49 6.15
CA ALA A 3 6.33 7.55 5.14
C ALA A 3 5.00 8.31 4.95
N HIS A 4 4.03 8.12 5.86
CA HIS A 4 2.95 9.06 6.16
C HIS A 4 3.18 9.63 7.59
N GLY A 5 2.59 10.78 7.93
CA GLY A 5 2.73 11.37 9.27
C GLY A 5 2.24 10.42 10.38
N ARG A 6 2.48 10.72 11.66
CA ARG A 6 2.00 9.88 12.80
C ARG A 6 0.53 9.46 12.60
N HIS A 7 0.27 8.17 12.36
CA HIS A 7 -1.07 7.56 12.25
C HIS A 7 -2.04 7.91 13.36
N GLY A 8 -1.54 8.37 14.51
CA GLY A 8 -2.36 8.86 15.62
C GLY A 8 -3.24 10.09 15.30
N LYS A 9 -3.23 10.59 14.06
CA LYS A 9 -4.12 11.67 13.62
C LYS A 9 -5.32 11.20 12.81
N TRP A 10 -5.32 9.97 12.30
CA TRP A 10 -6.43 9.47 11.50
C TRP A 10 -7.43 8.74 12.40
N THR A 11 -8.72 8.97 12.17
CA THR A 11 -9.80 8.32 12.94
C THR A 11 -10.73 7.54 12.02
N LEU A 12 -11.31 6.46 12.54
CA LEU A 12 -12.37 5.75 11.82
C LEU A 12 -13.53 6.69 11.50
N GLY A 13 -14.08 6.59 10.29
CA GLY A 13 -15.12 7.47 9.79
C GLY A 13 -14.64 8.83 9.31
N GLN A 14 -13.35 9.16 9.44
CA GLN A 14 -12.80 10.40 8.91
C GLN A 14 -12.98 10.46 7.39
N GLN A 15 -13.58 11.57 6.93
CA GLN A 15 -13.71 11.88 5.50
C GLN A 15 -12.45 12.57 4.99
N MET A 16 -12.02 12.22 3.78
CA MET A 16 -10.94 12.90 3.06
C MET A 16 -11.06 12.69 1.56
N GLN A 17 -10.35 13.51 0.79
CA GLN A 17 -10.23 13.32 -0.66
C GLN A 17 -8.93 12.62 -0.99
N ILE A 18 -9.00 11.62 -1.86
CA ILE A 18 -7.82 10.94 -2.40
C ILE A 18 -7.77 11.09 -3.92
N ALA A 19 -6.56 11.19 -4.46
CA ALA A 19 -6.34 11.21 -5.89
C ALA A 19 -6.33 9.77 -6.44
N VAL A 20 -7.23 9.46 -7.36
CA VAL A 20 -7.31 8.15 -8.04
C VAL A 20 -7.12 8.34 -9.55
N HIS A 21 -6.55 7.33 -10.21
CA HIS A 21 -6.43 7.35 -11.67
C HIS A 21 -7.81 7.32 -12.34
N CYS A 22 -8.02 8.20 -13.31
CA CYS A 22 -9.22 8.21 -14.15
C CYS A 22 -8.97 7.33 -15.38
N PRO A 23 -9.70 6.24 -15.60
CA PRO A 23 -9.45 5.37 -16.76
C PRO A 23 -9.72 6.07 -18.10
N ASP A 24 -10.65 7.04 -18.12
CA ASP A 24 -11.10 7.71 -19.34
C ASP A 24 -10.24 8.91 -19.74
N ALA A 25 -9.28 9.29 -18.90
CA ALA A 25 -8.41 10.42 -19.15
C ALA A 25 -7.11 10.17 -18.38
N ASP A 26 -5.95 10.25 -19.03
CA ASP A 26 -4.62 10.02 -18.43
C ASP A 26 -4.26 11.10 -17.38
N ARG A 27 -5.05 11.16 -16.32
CA ARG A 27 -5.05 12.13 -15.24
C ARG A 27 -5.62 11.49 -13.99
N ARG A 28 -5.31 12.10 -12.86
CA ARG A 28 -5.91 11.75 -11.58
C ARG A 28 -7.12 12.66 -11.32
N VAL A 29 -8.09 12.15 -10.58
CA VAL A 29 -9.21 12.93 -10.07
C VAL A 29 -9.33 12.72 -8.58
N LEU A 30 -9.74 13.76 -7.87
CA LEU A 30 -10.06 13.65 -6.45
C LEU A 30 -11.40 12.94 -6.30
N VAL A 31 -11.45 11.97 -5.40
CA VAL A 31 -12.68 11.27 -5.00
C VAL A 31 -12.80 11.32 -3.49
N ASP A 32 -14.05 11.46 -3.03
CA ASP A 32 -14.36 11.41 -1.61
C ASP A 32 -14.16 9.98 -1.08
N SER A 33 -13.62 9.90 0.13
CA SER A 33 -13.24 8.64 0.76
C SER A 33 -13.42 8.71 2.28
N THR A 34 -13.61 7.54 2.89
CA THR A 34 -13.79 7.37 4.33
C THR A 34 -12.78 6.37 4.87
N VAL A 35 -12.13 6.66 5.99
CA VAL A 35 -11.26 5.69 6.68
C VAL A 35 -12.12 4.62 7.35
N VAL A 36 -12.02 3.37 6.88
CA VAL A 36 -12.81 2.23 7.38
C VAL A 36 -11.99 1.25 8.22
N ARG A 37 -10.66 1.27 8.10
CA ARG A 37 -9.76 0.46 8.94
C ARG A 37 -8.44 1.17 9.15
N ILE A 38 -7.90 1.06 10.35
CA ILE A 38 -6.53 1.47 10.70
C ILE A 38 -5.87 0.28 11.40
N ASN A 39 -4.74 -0.20 10.88
CA ASN A 39 -3.91 -1.23 11.48
C ASN A 39 -2.54 -0.64 11.79
N PRO A 40 -2.32 -0.14 13.03
CA PRO A 40 -1.10 0.59 13.37
C PRO A 40 0.14 -0.30 13.44
N ILE A 41 -0.01 -1.61 13.68
CA ILE A 41 1.13 -2.54 13.73
C ILE A 41 1.76 -2.68 12.35
N GLN A 42 0.94 -2.95 11.32
CA GLN A 42 1.39 -3.11 9.94
C GLN A 42 1.54 -1.78 9.19
N ASP A 43 1.16 -0.66 9.81
CA ASP A 43 1.25 0.67 9.21
C ASP A 43 0.29 0.88 8.01
N VAL A 44 -0.87 0.23 8.04
CA VAL A 44 -1.85 0.19 6.94
C VAL A 44 -3.16 0.86 7.33
N ALA A 45 -3.72 1.67 6.44
CA ALA A 45 -5.10 2.14 6.51
C ALA A 45 -5.88 1.70 5.27
N ILE A 46 -7.16 1.35 5.45
CA ILE A 46 -8.09 1.07 4.34
C ILE A 46 -9.09 2.20 4.27
N LEU A 47 -9.26 2.73 3.07
CA LEU A 47 -10.22 3.76 2.76
C LEU A 47 -11.26 3.19 1.80
N GLU A 48 -12.53 3.48 2.09
CA GLU A 48 -13.63 3.23 1.18
C GLU A 48 -13.84 4.47 0.30
N VAL A 49 -14.06 4.25 -1.00
CA VAL A 49 -14.31 5.31 -1.98
C VAL A 49 -15.71 5.15 -2.58
N GLN A 50 -16.40 6.25 -2.84
CA GLN A 50 -17.73 6.24 -3.46
C GLN A 50 -17.69 6.06 -5.00
N ARG A 51 -16.62 5.45 -5.52
CA ARG A 51 -16.42 5.19 -6.94
C ARG A 51 -15.88 3.78 -7.13
N LYS A 52 -16.41 3.06 -8.12
CA LYS A 52 -15.85 1.76 -8.52
C LYS A 52 -14.47 1.97 -9.15
N LEU A 53 -13.45 1.36 -8.54
CA LEU A 53 -12.09 1.30 -9.07
C LEU A 53 -11.79 -0.12 -9.55
N VAL A 54 -10.86 -0.24 -10.49
CA VAL A 54 -10.32 -1.54 -10.91
C VAL A 54 -9.22 -1.93 -9.91
N PRO A 55 -9.40 -2.98 -9.09
CA PRO A 55 -8.38 -3.38 -8.15
C PRO A 55 -7.23 -4.08 -8.87
N PRO A 56 -5.99 -3.97 -8.37
CA PRO A 56 -4.92 -4.83 -8.84
C PRO A 56 -5.18 -6.28 -8.44
N VAL A 57 -4.69 -7.22 -9.24
CA VAL A 57 -4.66 -8.63 -8.84
C VAL A 57 -3.56 -8.81 -7.80
N LEU A 58 -3.89 -9.40 -6.66
CA LEU A 58 -2.94 -9.67 -5.59
C LEU A 58 -2.19 -10.97 -5.85
N ASP A 59 -0.90 -10.97 -5.52
CA ASP A 59 -0.08 -12.18 -5.46
C ASP A 59 0.54 -12.31 -4.07
N CYS A 60 0.16 -13.36 -3.35
CA CYS A 60 0.65 -13.63 -2.00
C CYS A 60 1.95 -14.43 -2.00
N GLY A 61 2.39 -14.95 -3.16
CA GLY A 61 3.65 -15.66 -3.33
C GLY A 61 4.77 -14.67 -3.61
N VAL A 62 5.65 -14.44 -2.64
CA VAL A 62 6.84 -13.62 -2.81
C VAL A 62 8.06 -14.33 -2.23
N SER A 63 9.14 -14.35 -2.99
CA SER A 63 10.43 -14.95 -2.64
C SER A 63 11.54 -13.91 -2.66
N ALA A 64 12.60 -14.15 -1.89
CA ALA A 64 13.81 -13.33 -2.01
C ALA A 64 14.40 -13.49 -3.41
N GLY A 65 14.79 -12.38 -4.04
CA GLY A 65 15.24 -12.34 -5.44
C GLY A 65 14.16 -11.96 -6.45
N ASP A 66 12.87 -11.98 -6.07
CA ASP A 66 11.79 -11.57 -6.96
C ASP A 66 11.90 -10.09 -7.29
N LYS A 67 11.78 -9.74 -8.57
CA LYS A 67 11.85 -8.37 -9.05
C LYS A 67 10.47 -7.73 -9.04
N TYR A 68 10.42 -6.44 -8.69
CA TYR A 68 9.20 -5.66 -8.74
C TYR A 68 9.43 -4.23 -9.26
N TYR A 69 8.36 -3.65 -9.79
CA TYR A 69 8.22 -2.22 -10.00
C TYR A 69 7.50 -1.60 -8.81
N VAL A 70 8.05 -0.53 -8.23
CA VAL A 70 7.29 0.35 -7.33
C VAL A 70 6.58 1.37 -8.19
N HIS A 71 5.26 1.47 -8.04
CA HIS A 71 4.45 2.53 -8.60
C HIS A 71 3.91 3.42 -7.47
N GLY A 72 4.31 4.69 -7.45
CA GLY A 72 4.04 5.61 -6.34
C GLY A 72 4.03 7.09 -6.75
N GLN A 73 4.20 7.97 -5.77
CA GLN A 73 4.22 9.43 -5.93
C GLN A 73 5.44 10.02 -5.21
N SER A 74 6.64 9.59 -5.63
CA SER A 74 7.89 10.09 -5.05
C SER A 74 7.94 11.61 -5.10
N THR A 75 8.39 12.26 -4.03
CA THR A 75 8.60 13.72 -4.01
C THR A 75 9.74 14.15 -4.93
N GLN A 76 10.52 13.20 -5.45
CA GLN A 76 11.55 13.44 -6.46
C GLN A 76 10.97 13.47 -7.89
N ALA A 77 9.72 13.03 -8.09
CA ALA A 77 9.04 13.13 -9.37
C ALA A 77 8.58 14.58 -9.63
N GLN A 78 8.25 14.89 -10.88
CA GLN A 78 7.56 16.14 -11.19
C GLN A 78 6.25 16.22 -10.40
N ALA A 79 5.87 17.44 -10.00
CA ALA A 79 4.60 17.67 -9.33
C ALA A 79 3.47 17.03 -10.13
N ASP A 80 2.67 16.22 -9.45
CA ASP A 80 1.55 15.46 -9.99
C ASP A 80 1.84 14.26 -10.91
N ALA A 81 3.11 13.83 -11.04
CA ALA A 81 3.49 12.65 -11.81
C ALA A 81 3.60 11.38 -10.96
N THR A 82 3.15 10.25 -11.50
CA THR A 82 3.48 8.92 -10.98
C THR A 82 4.95 8.61 -11.19
N SER A 83 5.60 8.03 -10.18
CA SER A 83 6.96 7.51 -10.27
C SER A 83 6.97 5.99 -10.42
N ILE A 84 7.93 5.50 -11.22
CA ILE A 84 8.24 4.07 -11.31
C ILE A 84 9.70 3.86 -10.91
N SER A 85 9.90 3.02 -9.90
CA SER A 85 11.22 2.56 -9.48
C SER A 85 11.32 1.05 -9.63
N HIS A 86 12.53 0.52 -9.80
CA HIS A 86 12.76 -0.92 -9.92
C HIS A 86 13.42 -1.40 -8.65
N GLY A 87 12.97 -2.54 -8.13
CA GLY A 87 13.59 -3.17 -6.97
C GLY A 87 13.48 -4.68 -7.01
N MET A 88 14.03 -5.28 -5.98
CA MET A 88 14.06 -6.71 -5.74
C MET A 88 13.73 -6.97 -4.28
N VAL A 89 13.08 -8.09 -4.02
CA VAL A 89 12.80 -8.55 -2.66
C VAL A 89 14.12 -9.02 -2.05
N ALA A 90 14.56 -8.33 -1.00
CA ALA A 90 15.81 -8.63 -0.33
C ALA A 90 15.66 -9.72 0.73
N ALA A 91 14.52 -9.77 1.43
CA ALA A 91 14.21 -10.77 2.44
C ALA A 91 12.70 -10.87 2.61
N THR A 92 12.20 -12.08 2.86
CA THR A 92 10.77 -12.39 3.05
C THR A 92 10.42 -12.78 4.49
N GLU A 93 11.40 -12.90 5.37
CA GLU A 93 11.17 -13.07 6.80
C GLU A 93 10.41 -11.86 7.35
N LEU A 94 9.29 -12.13 8.02
CA LEU A 94 8.47 -11.11 8.63
C LEU A 94 9.14 -10.58 9.90
N ASP A 95 9.24 -9.26 10.01
CA ASP A 95 9.63 -8.63 11.27
C ASP A 95 8.44 -8.55 12.27
N ALA A 96 8.68 -7.90 13.42
CA ALA A 96 7.66 -7.71 14.45
C ALA A 96 6.40 -6.93 13.99
N HIS A 97 6.46 -6.26 12.85
CA HIS A 97 5.35 -5.51 12.24
C HIS A 97 4.75 -6.23 11.03
N SER A 98 5.15 -7.49 10.79
CA SER A 98 4.78 -8.27 9.61
C SER A 98 5.24 -7.62 8.30
N HIS A 99 6.40 -6.95 8.31
CA HIS A 99 7.01 -6.38 7.11
C HIS A 99 8.13 -7.27 6.56
N ILE A 100 8.29 -7.22 5.24
CA ILE A 100 9.44 -7.79 4.51
C ILE A 100 10.39 -6.65 4.08
N ARG A 101 11.47 -6.97 3.34
CA ARG A 101 12.45 -5.98 2.89
C ARG A 101 12.67 -5.99 1.39
N GLY A 102 12.71 -4.78 0.81
CA GLY A 102 13.20 -4.52 -0.54
C GLY A 102 14.68 -4.10 -0.54
N ASP A 103 15.37 -4.24 -1.67
CA ASP A 103 16.77 -3.86 -1.84
C ASP A 103 17.00 -2.37 -2.14
N ILE A 104 15.97 -1.65 -2.58
CA ILE A 104 16.02 -0.21 -2.83
C ILE A 104 15.72 0.61 -1.60
N VAL A 105 16.18 1.86 -1.59
CA VAL A 105 15.75 2.87 -0.61
C VAL A 105 14.45 3.51 -1.12
N ALA A 106 13.35 3.34 -0.38
CA ALA A 106 12.13 4.10 -0.64
C ALA A 106 12.36 5.59 -0.33
N GLY A 107 12.07 6.45 -1.30
CA GLY A 107 12.13 7.90 -1.16
C GLY A 107 10.93 8.45 -0.40
N ALA A 108 11.01 9.73 -0.03
CA ALA A 108 9.83 10.44 0.46
C ALA A 108 8.73 10.43 -0.62
N GLY A 109 7.48 10.21 -0.22
CA GLY A 109 6.34 10.11 -1.14
C GLY A 109 6.08 8.72 -1.75
N ASP A 110 7.01 7.76 -1.59
CA ASP A 110 6.79 6.39 -2.06
C ASP A 110 5.86 5.57 -1.16
N SER A 111 5.57 6.04 0.07
CA SER A 111 4.63 5.38 0.99
C SER A 111 3.26 5.19 0.37
N GLY A 112 2.67 4.02 0.58
CA GLY A 112 1.39 3.66 -0.02
C GLY A 112 1.50 3.29 -1.51
N GLY A 113 2.68 3.41 -2.11
CA GLY A 113 2.96 2.91 -3.45
C GLY A 113 2.89 1.38 -3.51
N GLY A 114 2.42 0.86 -4.64
CA GLY A 114 2.30 -0.58 -4.87
C GLY A 114 3.58 -1.16 -5.47
N CYS A 115 4.00 -2.33 -4.99
CA CYS A 115 5.07 -3.13 -5.58
C CYS A 115 4.46 -4.22 -6.47
N PHE A 116 4.70 -4.15 -7.77
CA PHE A 116 4.14 -5.03 -8.79
C PHE A 116 5.22 -5.97 -9.32
N SER A 117 4.97 -7.28 -9.32
CA SER A 117 5.90 -8.27 -9.89
C SER A 117 6.22 -7.92 -11.34
N VAL A 118 7.52 -7.95 -11.68
CA VAL A 118 7.96 -7.77 -13.08
C VAL A 118 7.42 -8.88 -13.98
N ASP A 119 7.32 -10.10 -13.45
CA ASP A 119 6.97 -11.29 -14.24
C ASP A 119 5.47 -11.42 -14.45
N THR A 120 4.65 -11.05 -13.45
CA THR A 120 3.19 -11.28 -13.48
C THR A 120 2.37 -10.01 -13.56
N GLY A 121 2.95 -8.84 -13.28
CA GLY A 121 2.22 -7.57 -13.15
C GLY A 121 1.28 -7.50 -11.95
N LYS A 122 1.29 -8.50 -11.06
CA LYS A 122 0.43 -8.56 -9.87
C LYS A 122 1.05 -7.80 -8.71
N LEU A 123 0.21 -7.28 -7.82
CA LEU A 123 0.66 -6.60 -6.60
C LEU A 123 1.20 -7.64 -5.60
N VAL A 124 2.48 -7.57 -5.28
CA VAL A 124 3.16 -8.47 -4.33
C VAL A 124 3.37 -7.84 -2.96
N ALA A 125 3.43 -6.51 -2.88
CA ALA A 125 3.58 -5.77 -1.62
C ALA A 125 3.18 -4.29 -1.78
N MET A 126 3.17 -3.55 -0.67
CA MET A 126 3.09 -2.09 -0.64
C MET A 126 4.25 -1.49 0.15
N VAL A 127 4.74 -0.34 -0.28
CA VAL A 127 5.78 0.41 0.43
C VAL A 127 5.18 1.11 1.64
N VAL A 128 5.80 0.94 2.81
CA VAL A 128 5.41 1.67 4.05
C VAL A 128 6.50 2.63 4.54
N GLY A 129 7.73 2.43 4.07
CA GLY A 129 8.82 3.36 4.37
C GLY A 129 10.18 2.77 4.05
N SER A 130 11.19 3.30 4.73
CA SER A 130 12.59 2.89 4.57
C SER A 130 13.28 2.65 5.92
N ASP A 131 14.11 1.62 5.96
CA ASP A 131 15.09 1.37 7.01
C ASP A 131 16.39 2.07 6.63
N THR A 132 16.65 3.21 7.28
CA THR A 132 17.82 4.06 7.03
C THR A 132 19.13 3.45 7.51
N ARG A 133 19.09 2.42 8.36
CA ARG A 133 20.30 1.73 8.83
C ARG A 133 20.80 0.74 7.80
N THR A 134 19.88 0.06 7.10
CA THR A 134 20.22 -0.97 6.12
C THR A 134 20.04 -0.52 4.67
N ASN A 135 19.54 0.70 4.45
CA ASN A 135 19.21 1.24 3.13
C ASN A 135 18.23 0.34 2.36
N LYS A 136 17.22 -0.17 3.06
CA LYS A 136 16.21 -1.09 2.50
C LYS A 136 14.82 -0.49 2.58
N ALA A 137 13.98 -0.81 1.60
CA ALA A 137 12.56 -0.51 1.64
C ALA A 137 11.89 -1.44 2.66
N ILE A 138 10.97 -0.88 3.43
CA ILE A 138 10.09 -1.62 4.32
C ILE A 138 8.78 -1.82 3.56
N LEU A 139 8.38 -3.08 3.40
CA LEU A 139 7.24 -3.45 2.58
C LEU A 139 6.24 -4.27 3.40
N VAL A 140 4.94 -4.00 3.24
CA VAL A 140 3.87 -4.89 3.67
C VAL A 140 3.56 -5.85 2.53
N PRO A 141 3.79 -7.17 2.67
CA PRO A 141 3.50 -8.13 1.61
C PRO A 141 1.99 -8.28 1.39
N SER A 142 1.57 -8.58 0.16
CA SER A 142 0.16 -8.76 -0.19
C SER A 142 -0.55 -9.84 0.63
N ALA A 143 0.16 -10.87 1.11
CA ALA A 143 -0.40 -11.85 2.04
C ALA A 143 -0.93 -11.21 3.33
N VAL A 144 -0.21 -10.22 3.88
CA VAL A 144 -0.64 -9.47 5.08
C VAL A 144 -1.82 -8.56 4.74
N ILE A 145 -1.82 -7.93 3.56
CA ILE A 145 -2.96 -7.13 3.07
C ILE A 145 -4.22 -8.00 2.94
N CYS A 146 -4.10 -9.20 2.37
CA CYS A 146 -5.20 -10.16 2.26
C CYS A 146 -5.76 -10.56 3.62
N SER A 147 -4.91 -10.79 4.63
CA SER A 147 -5.35 -11.07 6.00
C SER A 147 -6.16 -9.90 6.57
N ILE A 148 -5.65 -8.68 6.44
CA ILE A 148 -6.33 -7.46 6.90
C ILE A 148 -7.71 -7.30 6.22
N LEU A 149 -7.78 -7.52 4.91
CA LEU A 149 -9.03 -7.42 4.15
C LEU A 149 -10.03 -8.50 4.55
N SER A 150 -9.55 -9.72 4.83
CA SER A 150 -10.38 -10.82 5.30
C SER A 150 -11.00 -10.50 6.68
N ASP A 151 -10.20 -9.97 7.61
CA ASP A 151 -10.66 -9.55 8.93
C ASP A 151 -11.70 -8.41 8.85
N LEU A 152 -11.47 -7.45 7.95
CA LEU A 152 -12.43 -6.38 7.69
C LEU A 152 -13.74 -6.94 7.15
N SER A 153 -13.69 -7.85 6.17
CA SER A 153 -14.87 -8.49 5.60
C SER A 153 -15.68 -9.27 6.64
N ALA A 154 -15.02 -10.00 7.53
CA ALA A 154 -15.68 -10.74 8.61
C ALA A 154 -16.39 -9.80 9.59
N THR A 155 -15.76 -8.67 9.92
CA THR A 155 -16.34 -7.66 10.82
C THR A 155 -17.60 -7.02 10.21
N LEU A 156 -17.56 -6.69 8.93
CA LEU A 156 -18.72 -6.13 8.22
C LEU A 156 -19.86 -7.14 8.06
N GLY A 157 -19.53 -8.40 7.76
CA GLY A 157 -20.51 -9.48 7.69
C GLY A 157 -21.20 -9.77 9.03
N ALA A 158 -20.45 -9.71 10.14
CA ALA A 158 -21.01 -9.87 11.48
C ALA A 158 -21.96 -8.71 11.86
N ALA A 159 -21.64 -7.47 11.46
CA ALA A 159 -22.50 -6.31 11.71
C ALA A 159 -23.82 -6.36 10.93
N GLY A 160 -23.82 -6.90 9.71
CA GLY A 160 -25.03 -7.06 8.89
C GLY A 160 -25.92 -8.25 9.27
N ALA A 161 -25.40 -9.22 10.04
CA ALA A 161 -26.17 -10.36 10.55
C ALA A 161 -26.87 -10.08 11.89
N ALA A 162 -26.55 -8.94 12.53
CA ALA A 162 -27.10 -8.52 13.82
C ALA A 162 -28.27 -7.52 13.69
N THR A 163 -28.78 -7.30 12.47
CA THR A 163 -29.96 -6.46 12.13
C THR A 163 -31.05 -7.30 11.50
#